data_AF-A0AAW6RN84-F1
#
_entry.id   AF-A0AAW6RN84-F1
#
_cell.length_a   1.000
_cell.length_b   1.000
_cell.length_c   1.000
_cell.angle_alpha   90.00
_cell.angle_beta   90.00
_cell.angle_gamma   90.00
#
_symmetry.space_group_name_H-M   'P 1'
#
loop_
_entity.id
_entity.type
_entity.pdbx_description
1 polymer ?
#
loop_
_entity_poly.entity_id
_entity_poly.type
_entity_poly.pdbx_seq_one_letter_code
_entity_poly.pdbx_strand_id
1 'polypeptide(L)'
;MTKAKKFIAAAAAALALASSPAFALTAPEALQTMQAHGFYGVKDFDREHGYWTAKALSKEGVRHYLLLNDATGEFLAFTRADIGTRLPGISQVIEKLRQLGFAVINDVEFDDGLWEAKVRQHERGAKVKLHLHPVTLEVISQVSRGGNAAQPGNPNPTPILTAQQVVAALQAAGYRNVHDLEFEHGRWEADAVNAAGQRVELHINPYTGAIERERLDD
;
A
#
# COMPACT_ATOMS: atom_id res chain seq x y z
N MET A 1 25.11 -64.12 24.44
CA MET A 1 23.83 -63.44 24.11
C MET A 1 23.93 -61.97 24.49
N THR A 2 24.24 -61.06 23.57
CA THR A 2 23.77 -59.66 23.61
C THR A 2 23.90 -59.07 22.20
N LYS A 3 22.77 -58.62 21.63
CA LYS A 3 22.66 -58.10 20.27
C LYS A 3 23.28 -56.70 20.15
N ALA A 4 23.92 -56.44 19.01
CA ALA A 4 24.39 -55.14 18.57
C ALA A 4 23.24 -54.14 18.34
N LYS A 5 23.49 -52.85 18.61
CA LYS A 5 22.79 -51.73 17.96
C LYS A 5 23.83 -50.81 17.35
N LYS A 6 24.00 -50.91 16.03
CA LYS A 6 24.67 -49.89 15.22
C LYS A 6 23.67 -48.75 15.03
N PHE A 7 23.95 -47.57 15.59
CA PHE A 7 23.25 -46.36 15.21
C PHE A 7 24.01 -45.75 14.03
N ILE A 8 23.39 -45.79 12.85
CA ILE A 8 23.84 -45.01 11.69
C ILE A 8 23.34 -43.58 11.95
N ALA A 9 24.27 -42.65 12.19
CA ALA A 9 23.96 -41.23 12.18
C ALA A 9 23.66 -40.83 10.73
N ALA A 10 22.39 -40.68 10.40
CA ALA A 10 21.97 -40.05 9.15
C ALA A 10 22.28 -38.55 9.27
N ALA A 11 23.22 -38.07 8.48
CA ALA A 11 23.40 -36.64 8.24
C ALA A 11 22.11 -36.15 7.55
N ALA A 12 21.25 -35.47 8.31
CA ALA A 12 20.17 -34.69 7.74
C ALA A 12 20.82 -33.52 6.99
N ALA A 13 20.98 -33.66 5.68
CA ALA A 13 21.20 -32.52 4.81
C ALA A 13 19.97 -31.61 4.98
N ALA A 14 20.11 -30.55 5.76
CA ALA A 14 19.18 -29.44 5.72
C ALA A 14 19.28 -28.86 4.30
N LEU A 15 18.35 -29.23 3.43
CA LEU A 15 18.07 -28.40 2.27
C LEU A 15 17.58 -27.06 2.83
N ALA A 16 18.47 -26.08 2.86
CA ALA A 16 18.05 -24.70 2.78
C ALA A 16 17.25 -24.60 1.48
N LEU A 17 15.92 -24.59 1.58
CA LEU A 17 15.08 -24.14 0.49
C LEU A 17 15.50 -22.69 0.27
N ALA A 18 16.26 -22.46 -0.81
CA ALA A 18 16.46 -21.13 -1.31
C ALA A 18 15.06 -20.52 -1.47
N SER A 19 14.77 -19.45 -0.73
CA SER A 19 13.60 -18.64 -0.99
C SER A 19 13.74 -18.15 -2.43
N SER A 20 13.05 -18.83 -3.36
CA SER A 20 12.78 -18.25 -4.67
C SER A 20 12.25 -16.84 -4.44
N PRO A 21 12.55 -15.85 -5.31
CA PRO A 21 11.79 -14.62 -5.26
C PRO A 21 10.33 -15.03 -5.51
N ALA A 22 9.51 -15.06 -4.45
CA ALA A 22 8.09 -15.17 -4.63
C ALA A 22 7.73 -13.92 -5.43
N PHE A 23 7.37 -14.11 -6.70
CA PHE A 23 6.79 -13.02 -7.46
C PHE A 23 5.60 -12.52 -6.64
N ALA A 24 5.48 -11.19 -6.53
CA ALA A 24 4.35 -10.59 -5.84
C ALA A 24 3.05 -11.22 -6.34
N LEU A 25 2.19 -11.65 -5.41
CA LEU A 25 0.93 -12.32 -5.70
C LEU A 25 0.16 -11.54 -6.75
N THR A 26 -0.33 -12.24 -7.77
CA THR A 26 -1.18 -11.67 -8.80
C THR A 26 -2.61 -11.46 -8.28
N ALA A 27 -3.41 -10.64 -8.96
CA ALA A 27 -4.81 -10.43 -8.61
C ALA A 27 -5.62 -11.75 -8.50
N PRO A 28 -5.52 -12.71 -9.45
CA PRO A 28 -6.20 -13.99 -9.33
C PRO A 28 -5.76 -14.81 -8.11
N GLU A 29 -4.46 -14.83 -7.80
CA GLU A 29 -3.93 -15.56 -6.63
C GLU A 29 -4.40 -14.93 -5.30
N ALA A 30 -4.45 -13.59 -5.25
CA ALA A 30 -4.99 -12.85 -4.11
C ALA A 30 -6.48 -13.14 -3.89
N LEU A 31 -7.30 -13.08 -4.95
CA LEU A 31 -8.71 -13.45 -4.88
C LEU A 31 -8.92 -14.90 -4.43
N GLN A 32 -8.13 -15.82 -4.95
CA GLN A 32 -8.17 -17.22 -4.54
C GLN A 32 -7.82 -17.38 -3.05
N THR A 33 -6.83 -16.64 -2.56
CA THR A 33 -6.45 -16.64 -1.15
C THR A 33 -7.61 -16.13 -0.28
N MET A 34 -8.22 -15.00 -0.63
CA MET A 34 -9.38 -14.44 0.11
C MET A 34 -10.55 -15.44 0.17
N GLN A 35 -10.85 -16.12 -0.94
CA GLN A 35 -11.89 -17.14 -1.01
C GLN A 35 -11.56 -18.38 -0.16
N ALA A 36 -10.28 -18.81 -0.15
CA ALA A 36 -9.82 -19.91 0.69
C ALA A 36 -9.96 -19.59 2.19
N HIS A 37 -9.84 -18.32 2.57
CA HIS A 37 -10.12 -17.82 3.92
C HIS A 37 -11.62 -17.63 4.21
N GLY A 38 -12.51 -17.99 3.29
CA GLY A 38 -13.96 -17.95 3.50
C GLY A 38 -14.59 -16.57 3.28
N PHE A 39 -13.91 -15.68 2.55
CA PHE A 39 -14.44 -14.37 2.18
C PHE A 39 -14.95 -14.37 0.74
N TYR A 40 -16.13 -13.78 0.56
CA TYR A 40 -16.85 -13.76 -0.71
C TYR A 40 -17.39 -12.37 -1.02
N GLY A 41 -17.78 -12.13 -2.27
CA GLY A 41 -18.32 -10.82 -2.68
C GLY A 41 -17.30 -9.70 -2.50
N VAL A 42 -16.06 -9.97 -2.91
CA VAL A 42 -14.93 -9.02 -2.86
C VAL A 42 -15.29 -7.75 -3.64
N LYS A 43 -15.14 -6.60 -2.99
CA LYS A 43 -15.29 -5.24 -3.50
C LYS A 43 -14.08 -4.41 -3.11
N ASP A 44 -13.91 -3.26 -3.75
CA ASP A 44 -12.81 -2.31 -3.50
C ASP A 44 -11.47 -3.06 -3.48
N PHE A 45 -11.25 -3.86 -4.53
CA PHE A 45 -10.15 -4.81 -4.62
C PHE A 45 -9.02 -4.20 -5.44
N ASP A 46 -8.04 -3.68 -4.74
CA ASP A 46 -6.95 -2.92 -5.31
C ASP A 46 -5.62 -3.38 -4.74
N ARG A 47 -4.54 -3.10 -5.48
CA ARG A 47 -3.17 -3.35 -4.99
C ARG A 47 -2.58 -2.05 -4.51
N GLU A 48 -2.45 -1.91 -3.21
CA GLU A 48 -1.92 -0.72 -2.56
C GLU A 48 -0.65 -1.04 -1.78
N HIS A 49 0.45 -0.38 -2.16
CA HIS A 49 1.68 -0.35 -1.36
C HIS A 49 2.27 -1.72 -0.96
N GLY A 50 2.16 -2.73 -1.82
CA GLY A 50 2.64 -4.10 -1.53
C GLY A 50 1.59 -4.99 -0.83
N TYR A 51 0.34 -4.53 -0.77
CA TYR A 51 -0.79 -5.27 -0.26
C TYR A 51 -1.89 -5.34 -1.30
N TRP A 52 -2.59 -6.46 -1.34
CA TRP A 52 -3.94 -6.50 -1.89
C TRP A 52 -4.91 -6.12 -0.77
N THR A 53 -5.68 -5.06 -1.01
CA THR A 53 -6.74 -4.59 -0.10
C THR A 53 -8.10 -5.01 -0.67
N ALA A 54 -9.07 -5.26 0.20
CA ALA A 54 -10.45 -5.52 -0.22
C ALA A 54 -11.46 -5.32 0.90
N LYS A 55 -12.72 -5.17 0.52
CA LYS A 55 -13.88 -5.34 1.39
C LYS A 55 -14.68 -6.57 0.96
N ALA A 56 -14.94 -7.51 1.87
CA ALA A 56 -15.65 -8.75 1.54
C ALA A 56 -16.57 -9.22 2.66
N LEU A 57 -17.48 -10.14 2.36
CA LEU A 57 -18.39 -10.74 3.32
C LEU A 57 -17.85 -12.09 3.82
N SER A 58 -17.96 -12.34 5.13
CA SER A 58 -17.81 -13.68 5.69
C SER A 58 -19.04 -14.54 5.37
N LYS A 59 -18.99 -15.85 5.71
CA LYS A 59 -20.13 -16.76 5.57
C LYS A 59 -21.35 -16.31 6.39
N GLU A 60 -21.12 -15.60 7.48
CA GLU A 60 -22.13 -15.04 8.37
C GLU A 60 -22.71 -13.72 7.85
N GLY A 61 -22.24 -13.23 6.69
CA GLY A 61 -22.70 -11.97 6.09
C GLY A 61 -22.12 -10.71 6.73
N VAL A 62 -21.08 -10.85 7.55
CA VAL A 62 -20.37 -9.70 8.16
C VAL A 62 -19.37 -9.15 7.17
N ARG A 63 -19.27 -7.82 7.04
CA ARG A 63 -18.27 -7.18 6.18
C ARG A 63 -16.93 -7.03 6.89
N HIS A 64 -15.86 -7.45 6.21
CA HIS A 64 -14.49 -7.32 6.64
C HIS A 64 -13.67 -6.49 5.65
N TYR A 65 -12.72 -5.73 6.17
CA TYR A 65 -11.51 -5.31 5.46
C TYR A 65 -10.56 -6.49 5.40
N LEU A 66 -9.98 -6.74 4.23
CA LEU A 66 -8.98 -7.75 3.97
C LEU A 66 -7.69 -7.07 3.54
N LEU A 67 -6.58 -7.53 4.10
CA LEU A 67 -5.24 -7.08 3.76
C LEU A 67 -4.38 -8.32 3.51
N LEU A 68 -3.80 -8.44 2.33
CA LEU A 68 -2.94 -9.55 1.95
C LEU A 68 -1.60 -9.02 1.45
N ASN A 69 -0.52 -9.28 2.18
CA ASN A 69 0.82 -8.88 1.76
C ASN A 69 1.20 -9.65 0.48
N ASP A 70 1.54 -8.93 -0.58
CA ASP A 70 1.75 -9.53 -1.91
C ASP A 70 3.04 -10.35 -2.00
N ALA A 71 4.04 -10.05 -1.18
CA ALA A 71 5.34 -10.72 -1.20
C ALA A 71 5.37 -11.97 -0.31
N THR A 72 4.66 -11.94 0.81
CA THR A 72 4.71 -12.99 1.84
C THR A 72 3.46 -13.86 1.89
N GLY A 73 2.33 -13.39 1.36
CA GLY A 73 1.04 -14.04 1.51
C GLY A 73 0.44 -13.92 2.91
N GLU A 74 1.02 -13.09 3.80
CA GLU A 74 0.43 -12.82 5.12
C GLU A 74 -0.95 -12.18 4.95
N PHE A 75 -1.97 -12.80 5.56
CA PHE A 75 -3.37 -12.44 5.40
C PHE A 75 -3.98 -11.97 6.70
N LEU A 76 -4.63 -10.80 6.65
CA LEU A 76 -5.33 -10.18 7.76
C LEU A 76 -6.77 -9.87 7.35
N ALA A 77 -7.73 -10.23 8.21
CA ALA A 77 -9.14 -9.86 8.06
C ALA A 77 -9.68 -9.24 9.34
N PHE A 78 -10.44 -8.16 9.21
CA PHE A 78 -10.99 -7.44 10.36
C PHE A 78 -12.20 -6.58 10.00
N THR A 79 -12.99 -6.27 11.00
CA THR A 79 -14.17 -5.41 10.89
C THR A 79 -13.84 -4.01 11.38
N ARG A 80 -14.70 -3.03 11.05
CA ARG A 80 -14.54 -1.68 11.59
C ARG A 80 -14.65 -1.61 13.12
N ALA A 81 -15.39 -2.53 13.75
CA ALA A 81 -15.56 -2.59 15.20
C ALA A 81 -14.27 -3.01 15.94
N ASP A 82 -13.31 -3.59 15.23
CA ASP A 82 -12.02 -3.99 15.77
C ASP A 82 -11.06 -2.81 16.00
N ILE A 83 -11.33 -1.68 15.35
CA ILE A 83 -10.50 -0.47 15.41
C ILE A 83 -10.71 0.24 16.76
N GLY A 84 -9.62 0.50 17.48
CA GLY A 84 -9.64 1.07 18.82
C GLY A 84 -9.99 0.07 19.92
N THR A 85 -10.24 -1.20 19.57
CA THR A 85 -10.50 -2.28 20.54
C THR A 85 -9.37 -3.29 20.51
N ARG A 86 -9.26 -4.09 19.43
CA ARG A 86 -8.16 -5.04 19.22
C ARG A 86 -7.07 -4.51 18.30
N LEU A 87 -7.41 -3.56 17.43
CA LEU A 87 -6.48 -2.84 16.57
C LEU A 87 -6.24 -1.45 17.14
N PRO A 88 -5.07 -0.83 16.86
CA PRO A 88 -4.84 0.57 17.12
C PRO A 88 -6.03 1.44 16.70
N GLY A 89 -6.41 2.39 17.55
CA GLY A 89 -7.34 3.46 17.20
C GLY A 89 -6.60 4.75 16.86
N ILE A 90 -7.35 5.80 16.53
CA ILE A 90 -6.79 7.09 16.10
C ILE A 90 -5.79 7.69 17.10
N SER A 91 -6.02 7.52 18.41
CA SER A 91 -5.11 8.02 19.46
C SER A 91 -3.73 7.35 19.38
N GLN A 92 -3.68 6.03 19.20
CA GLN A 92 -2.40 5.31 19.04
C GLN A 92 -1.70 5.68 17.72
N VAL A 93 -2.46 5.93 16.65
CA VAL A 93 -1.89 6.39 15.38
C VAL A 93 -1.26 7.77 15.53
N ILE A 94 -1.98 8.71 16.15
CA ILE A 94 -1.45 10.05 16.44
C ILE A 94 -0.18 9.96 17.30
N GLU A 95 -0.18 9.14 18.34
CA GLU A 95 1.01 8.93 19.18
C GLU A 95 2.19 8.39 18.35
N LYS A 96 1.95 7.39 17.50
CA LYS A 96 2.98 6.86 16.59
C LYS A 96 3.53 7.94 15.66
N LEU A 97 2.67 8.75 15.04
CA LEU A 97 3.10 9.84 14.16
C LEU A 97 3.96 10.87 14.90
N ARG A 98 3.63 11.19 16.16
CA ARG A 98 4.46 12.05 17.01
C ARG A 98 5.82 11.42 17.32
N GLN A 99 5.85 10.12 17.61
CA GLN A 99 7.09 9.36 17.84
C GLN A 99 7.98 9.32 16.58
N LEU A 100 7.38 9.34 15.38
CA LEU A 100 8.08 9.43 14.10
C LEU A 100 8.61 10.85 13.79
N GLY A 101 8.37 11.83 14.67
CA GLY A 101 8.88 13.20 14.53
C GLY A 101 7.97 14.15 13.72
N PHE A 102 6.73 13.78 13.44
CA PHE A 102 5.77 14.67 12.79
C PHE A 102 5.11 15.59 13.80
N ALA A 103 5.49 16.88 13.81
CA ALA A 103 4.94 17.87 14.73
C ALA A 103 3.59 18.45 14.29
N VAL A 104 3.21 18.33 13.01
CA VAL A 104 1.91 18.77 12.51
C VAL A 104 1.20 17.57 11.91
N ILE A 105 0.01 17.28 12.41
CA ILE A 105 -0.86 16.21 11.93
C ILE A 105 -2.12 16.91 11.44
N ASN A 106 -2.26 17.02 10.13
CA ASN A 106 -3.37 17.73 9.50
C ASN A 106 -4.61 16.84 9.41
N ASP A 107 -4.40 15.56 9.17
CA ASP A 107 -5.47 14.60 8.95
C ASP A 107 -5.00 13.19 9.32
N VAL A 108 -5.92 12.37 9.85
CA VAL A 108 -5.73 10.94 10.12
C VAL A 108 -7.06 10.25 9.90
N GLU A 109 -7.09 9.36 8.91
CA GLU A 109 -8.28 8.61 8.55
C GLU A 109 -7.95 7.13 8.34
N PHE A 110 -8.99 6.31 8.36
CA PHE A 110 -8.87 4.88 8.11
C PHE A 110 -9.68 4.53 6.88
N ASP A 111 -8.99 4.11 5.82
CA ASP A 111 -9.62 3.71 4.57
C ASP A 111 -8.92 2.50 3.94
N ASP A 112 -9.70 1.71 3.20
CA ASP A 112 -9.24 0.52 2.45
C ASP A 112 -8.36 -0.46 3.25
N GLY A 113 -8.55 -0.49 4.57
CA GLY A 113 -7.83 -1.39 5.46
C GLY A 113 -6.51 -0.83 5.99
N LEU A 114 -6.15 0.41 5.64
CA LEU A 114 -4.93 1.10 6.05
C LEU A 114 -5.26 2.39 6.82
N TRP A 115 -4.31 2.84 7.64
CA TRP A 115 -4.36 4.20 8.17
C TRP A 115 -3.73 5.15 7.16
N GLU A 116 -4.44 6.19 6.76
CA GLU A 116 -3.89 7.32 6.02
C GLU A 116 -3.63 8.49 6.97
N ALA A 117 -2.48 9.17 6.81
CA ALA A 117 -2.19 10.38 7.56
C ALA A 117 -1.53 11.45 6.70
N LYS A 118 -1.99 12.69 6.84
CA LYS A 118 -1.39 13.87 6.21
C LYS A 118 -0.63 14.67 7.27
N VAL A 119 0.70 14.68 7.17
CA VAL A 119 1.58 15.16 8.23
C VAL A 119 2.67 16.11 7.74
N ARG A 120 3.31 16.84 8.66
CA ARG A 120 4.52 17.63 8.43
C ARG A 120 5.47 17.49 9.62
N GLN A 121 6.78 17.55 9.36
CA GLN A 121 7.80 17.53 10.43
C GLN A 121 7.71 18.77 11.34
N HIS A 122 7.32 19.92 10.79
CA HIS A 122 7.13 21.19 11.50
C HIS A 122 6.16 22.08 10.69
N GLU A 123 5.69 23.18 11.26
CA GLU A 123 4.67 24.10 10.66
C GLU A 123 4.92 24.46 9.19
N ARG A 124 6.16 24.82 8.85
CA ARG A 124 6.57 25.19 7.48
C ARG A 124 7.09 24.01 6.64
N GLY A 125 7.05 22.80 7.18
CA GLY A 125 7.50 21.60 6.49
C GLY A 125 6.58 21.23 5.32
N ALA A 126 7.11 20.46 4.37
CA ALA A 126 6.32 19.89 3.30
C ALA A 126 5.26 18.93 3.87
N LYS A 127 4.07 18.94 3.25
CA LYS A 127 3.02 17.94 3.53
C LYS A 127 3.47 16.59 2.98
N VAL A 128 3.30 15.57 3.81
CA VAL A 128 3.61 14.17 3.53
C VAL A 128 2.33 13.36 3.76
N LYS A 129 1.94 12.55 2.78
CA LYS A 129 0.88 11.54 2.92
C LYS A 129 1.55 10.21 3.28
N LEU A 130 1.09 9.62 4.37
CA LEU A 130 1.56 8.33 4.89
C LEU A 130 0.43 7.32 4.81
N HIS A 131 0.78 6.08 4.47
CA HIS A 131 -0.08 4.93 4.75
C HIS A 131 0.61 4.04 5.78
N LEU A 132 -0.11 3.64 6.83
CA LEU A 132 0.41 2.82 7.91
C LEU A 132 -0.36 1.50 8.01
N HIS A 133 0.36 0.44 8.35
CA HIS A 133 -0.22 -0.88 8.57
C HIS A 133 -1.23 -0.85 9.73
N PRO A 134 -2.44 -1.45 9.58
CA PRO A 134 -3.52 -1.32 10.55
C PRO A 134 -3.21 -1.90 11.93
N VAL A 135 -2.27 -2.85 12.03
CA VAL A 135 -1.92 -3.53 13.29
C VAL A 135 -0.64 -2.96 13.88
N THR A 136 0.42 -2.90 13.07
CA THR A 136 1.78 -2.60 13.55
C THR A 136 2.08 -1.10 13.54
N LEU A 137 1.26 -0.31 12.83
CA LEU A 137 1.51 1.11 12.55
C LEU A 137 2.88 1.38 11.93
N GLU A 138 3.46 0.38 11.25
CA GLU A 138 4.62 0.59 10.40
C GLU A 138 4.21 1.42 9.18
N VAL A 139 5.07 2.35 8.79
CA VAL A 139 4.84 3.18 7.59
C VAL A 139 5.09 2.30 6.37
N ILE A 140 4.04 2.00 5.63
CA ILE A 140 4.09 1.20 4.40
C ILE A 140 4.41 2.09 3.20
N SER A 141 3.87 3.32 3.18
CA SER A 141 4.07 4.27 2.10
C SER A 141 4.25 5.68 2.66
N GLN A 142 5.15 6.45 2.05
CA GLN A 142 5.42 7.83 2.40
C GLN A 142 5.68 8.64 1.12
N VAL A 143 4.73 9.50 0.76
CA VAL A 143 4.86 10.36 -0.43
C VAL A 143 4.72 11.82 -0.05
N SER A 144 5.62 12.65 -0.57
CA SER A 144 5.55 14.11 -0.45
C SER A 144 5.40 14.74 -1.84
N ARG A 145 5.01 16.02 -1.91
CA ARG A 145 4.96 16.76 -3.19
C ARG A 145 6.32 16.74 -3.93
N GLY A 146 7.43 16.58 -3.21
CA GLY A 146 8.78 16.43 -3.78
C GLY A 146 9.17 14.99 -4.14
N GLY A 147 8.23 14.03 -4.18
CA GLY A 147 8.49 12.59 -4.26
C GLY A 147 8.69 11.95 -2.88
N ASN A 148 9.19 10.71 -2.83
CA ASN A 148 9.49 10.04 -1.56
C ASN A 148 10.41 10.92 -0.71
N ALA A 149 9.90 11.48 0.40
CA ALA A 149 10.75 12.16 1.36
C ALA A 149 11.66 11.12 1.98
N ALA A 150 12.99 11.32 1.93
CA ALA A 150 13.96 10.43 2.55
C ALA A 150 13.58 10.21 4.02
N GLN A 151 13.24 8.96 4.37
CA GLN A 151 12.95 8.59 5.74
C GLN A 151 14.28 8.45 6.49
N PRO A 152 14.41 9.01 7.71
CA PRO A 152 15.53 8.66 8.57
C PRO A 152 15.47 7.13 8.83
N GLY A 153 16.44 6.39 8.30
CA GLY A 153 16.58 4.94 8.55
C GLY A 153 16.05 3.98 7.48
N ASN A 154 15.52 4.44 6.34
CA ASN A 154 15.15 3.55 5.22
C ASN A 154 15.98 3.89 3.96
N PRO A 155 17.04 3.12 3.64
CA PRO A 155 18.02 3.50 2.62
C PRO A 155 17.58 3.23 1.17
N ASN A 156 16.49 2.51 0.90
CA ASN A 156 16.06 2.17 -0.46
C ASN A 156 14.53 2.19 -0.62
N PRO A 157 13.88 3.35 -0.67
CA PRO A 157 12.53 3.40 -1.23
C PRO A 157 12.61 3.19 -2.75
N THR A 158 11.82 2.26 -3.29
CA THR A 158 11.60 2.17 -4.74
C THR A 158 11.16 3.56 -5.23
N PRO A 159 11.88 4.24 -6.14
CA PRO A 159 11.66 5.66 -6.37
C PRO A 159 10.30 5.89 -7.03
N ILE A 160 9.35 6.46 -6.29
CA ILE A 160 8.13 7.05 -6.85
C ILE A 160 8.51 8.40 -7.45
N LEU A 161 8.02 8.68 -8.65
CA LEU A 161 8.22 9.94 -9.35
C LEU A 161 7.71 11.10 -8.50
N THR A 162 8.47 12.19 -8.47
CA THR A 162 8.05 13.45 -7.87
C THR A 162 6.88 14.05 -8.66
N ALA A 163 6.08 14.91 -8.03
CA ALA A 163 5.01 15.64 -8.73
C ALA A 163 5.55 16.39 -9.97
N GLN A 164 6.74 16.98 -9.88
CA GLN A 164 7.38 17.66 -11.00
C GLN A 164 7.75 16.71 -12.14
N GLN A 165 8.24 15.51 -11.83
CA GLN A 165 8.56 14.49 -12.82
C GLN A 165 7.29 13.96 -13.51
N VAL A 166 6.20 13.78 -12.76
CA VAL A 166 4.90 13.39 -13.31
C VAL A 166 4.35 14.46 -14.24
N VAL A 167 4.35 15.74 -13.83
CA VAL A 167 3.94 16.85 -14.70
C VAL A 167 4.78 16.89 -15.98
N ALA A 168 6.10 16.72 -15.87
CA ALA A 168 6.98 16.70 -17.03
C ALA A 168 6.66 15.53 -17.98
N ALA A 169 6.36 14.33 -17.44
CA ALA A 169 5.96 13.18 -18.23
C ALA A 169 4.63 13.41 -18.95
N LEU A 170 3.63 13.99 -18.26
CA LEU A 170 2.33 14.33 -18.84
C LEU A 170 2.45 15.38 -19.96
N GLN A 171 3.26 16.41 -19.74
CA GLN A 171 3.53 17.43 -20.77
C GLN A 171 4.22 16.83 -22.00
N ALA A 172 5.20 15.94 -21.78
CA ALA A 172 5.87 15.22 -22.88
C ALA A 172 4.93 14.30 -23.66
N ALA A 173 3.91 13.75 -22.98
CA ALA A 173 2.83 12.96 -23.60
C ALA A 173 1.76 13.80 -24.32
N GLY A 174 1.86 15.15 -24.28
CA GLY A 174 0.96 16.06 -25.00
C GLY A 174 -0.23 16.56 -24.18
N TYR A 175 -0.31 16.23 -22.89
CA TYR A 175 -1.30 16.81 -21.98
C TYR A 175 -0.92 18.24 -21.60
N ARG A 176 -1.93 19.10 -21.49
CA ARG A 176 -1.80 20.52 -21.16
C ARG A 176 -2.62 20.85 -19.93
N ASN A 177 -2.39 22.01 -19.32
CA ASN A 177 -3.13 22.46 -18.14
C ASN A 177 -3.22 21.39 -17.02
N VAL A 178 -2.10 20.74 -16.72
CA VAL A 178 -2.03 19.76 -15.63
C VAL A 178 -2.21 20.46 -14.30
N HIS A 179 -3.19 20.02 -13.52
CA HIS A 179 -3.58 20.53 -12.21
C HIS A 179 -4.10 19.39 -11.33
N ASP A 180 -4.34 19.69 -10.06
CA ASP A 180 -4.90 18.76 -9.08
C ASP A 180 -4.16 17.41 -9.04
N LEU A 181 -2.83 17.48 -9.12
CA LEU A 181 -1.94 16.33 -9.08
C LEU A 181 -1.79 15.82 -7.65
N GLU A 182 -2.36 14.65 -7.39
CA GLU A 182 -2.41 14.00 -6.08
C GLU A 182 -1.89 12.56 -6.16
N PHE A 183 -1.40 12.02 -5.03
CA PHE A 183 -0.94 10.64 -4.94
C PHE A 183 -1.88 9.85 -4.03
N GLU A 184 -2.71 9.01 -4.64
CA GLU A 184 -3.84 8.33 -4.00
C GLU A 184 -3.89 6.88 -4.50
N HIS A 185 -4.35 5.94 -3.67
CA HIS A 185 -4.50 4.52 -4.04
C HIS A 185 -3.26 3.92 -4.74
N GLY A 186 -2.06 4.27 -4.26
CA GLY A 186 -0.80 3.77 -4.82
C GLY A 186 -0.44 4.28 -6.22
N ARG A 187 -1.11 5.31 -6.75
CA ARG A 187 -0.83 5.91 -8.07
C ARG A 187 -0.88 7.44 -8.02
N TRP A 188 -0.43 8.09 -9.08
CA TRP A 188 -0.70 9.53 -9.25
C TRP A 188 -2.03 9.71 -9.97
N GLU A 189 -2.80 10.70 -9.54
CA GLU A 189 -4.02 11.17 -10.19
C GLU A 189 -3.81 12.62 -10.60
N ALA A 190 -4.26 13.01 -11.79
CA ALA A 190 -4.14 14.39 -12.25
C ALA A 190 -5.24 14.77 -13.24
N ASP A 191 -5.71 16.00 -13.13
CA ASP A 191 -6.60 16.59 -14.12
C ASP A 191 -5.79 17.34 -15.18
N ALA A 192 -6.15 17.13 -16.45
CA ALA A 192 -5.45 17.73 -17.57
C ALA A 192 -6.38 18.00 -18.76
N VAL A 193 -5.82 18.61 -19.80
CA VAL A 193 -6.43 18.77 -21.11
C VAL A 193 -5.69 17.91 -22.12
N ASN A 194 -6.39 16.96 -22.74
CA ASN A 194 -5.79 16.06 -23.73
C ASN A 194 -5.53 16.77 -25.07
N ALA A 195 -4.94 16.04 -26.03
CA ALA A 195 -4.62 16.58 -27.35
C ALA A 195 -5.86 17.04 -28.14
N ALA A 196 -7.03 16.44 -27.88
CA ALA A 196 -8.32 16.82 -28.48
C ALA A 196 -8.95 18.06 -27.82
N GLY A 197 -8.33 18.61 -26.77
CA GLY A 197 -8.85 19.78 -26.05
C GLY A 197 -9.91 19.45 -25.01
N GLN A 198 -10.08 18.18 -24.64
CA GLN A 198 -11.04 17.73 -23.63
C GLN A 198 -10.39 17.69 -22.25
N ARG A 199 -11.18 18.00 -21.20
CA ARG A 199 -10.75 17.79 -19.81
C ARG A 199 -10.79 16.30 -19.49
N VAL A 200 -9.74 15.83 -18.83
CA VAL A 200 -9.55 14.42 -18.49
C VAL A 200 -8.94 14.25 -17.11
N GLU A 201 -9.43 13.25 -16.41
CA GLU A 201 -8.82 12.68 -15.21
C GLU A 201 -7.87 11.55 -15.65
N LEU A 202 -6.63 11.58 -15.17
CA LEU A 202 -5.58 10.65 -15.52
C LEU A 202 -5.16 9.81 -14.31
N HIS A 203 -4.99 8.50 -14.52
CA HIS A 203 -4.27 7.65 -13.58
C HIS A 203 -2.87 7.39 -14.12
N ILE A 204 -1.85 7.69 -13.34
CA ILE A 204 -0.45 7.64 -13.76
C ILE A 204 0.32 6.66 -12.89
N ASN A 205 1.03 5.75 -13.54
CA ASN A 205 1.94 4.83 -12.89
C ASN A 205 3.01 5.61 -12.12
N PRO A 206 3.18 5.35 -10.82
CA PRO A 206 4.03 6.17 -9.97
C PRO A 206 5.52 5.93 -10.16
N TYR A 207 5.93 4.88 -10.84
CA TYR A 207 7.34 4.54 -11.07
C TYR A 207 7.79 4.91 -12.48
N THR A 208 6.89 4.82 -13.46
CA THR A 208 7.22 5.02 -14.89
C THR A 208 6.68 6.32 -15.46
N GLY A 209 5.66 6.91 -14.84
CA GLY A 209 4.94 8.07 -15.39
C GLY A 209 4.01 7.71 -16.55
N ALA A 210 3.78 6.42 -16.81
CA ALA A 210 2.87 5.95 -17.85
C ALA A 210 1.41 6.23 -17.46
N ILE A 211 0.60 6.69 -18.41
CA ILE A 211 -0.84 6.83 -18.22
C ILE A 211 -1.46 5.43 -18.28
N GLU A 212 -2.02 4.98 -17.17
CA GLU A 212 -2.69 3.67 -17.04
C GLU A 212 -4.19 3.77 -17.32
N ARG A 213 -4.77 4.97 -17.11
CA ARG A 213 -6.17 5.26 -17.43
C ARG A 213 -6.34 6.73 -17.78
N GLU A 214 -7.17 7.00 -18.78
CA GLU A 214 -7.70 8.32 -19.11
C GLU A 214 -9.23 8.25 -19.06
N ARG A 215 -9.86 9.21 -18.39
CA ARG A 215 -11.32 9.35 -18.32
C ARG A 215 -11.67 10.79 -18.64
N LEU A 216 -12.75 11.03 -19.40
CA LEU A 216 -13.31 12.37 -19.52
C LEU A 216 -13.77 12.86 -18.15
N ASP A 217 -13.39 14.10 -17.86
CA ASP A 217 -13.80 14.84 -16.68
C ASP A 217 -14.96 15.78 -17.09
N ASP A 218 -16.12 15.59 -16.44
CA ASP A 218 -17.44 16.08 -16.87
C ASP A 218 -17.78 17.46 -16.28
#